data_AF-A0A7C9RIX4-F1
#
_entry.id   AF-A0A7C9RIX4-F1
#
_cell.length_a   1.000
_cell.length_b   1.000
_cell.length_c   1.000
_cell.angle_alpha   90.00
_cell.angle_beta   90.00
_cell.angle_gamma   90.00
#
_symmetry.space_group_name_H-M   'P 1'
#
loop_
_entity.id
_entity.type
_entity.pdbx_description
1 polymer ?
#
loop_
_entity_poly.entity_id
_entity_poly.type
_entity_poly.pdbx_seq_one_letter_code
_entity_poly.pdbx_strand_id
1 'polypeptide(L)'
;MNVTRRRFFGLLAGAAVAVGLPPVWISRMKTYAGPPSDHFDGTYFFDPDGSPPKKLWEVLRWQVTKQAAKWPERAPSPYADTPPPQVNGSKVRFSYV
;
A
#
# COMPACT_ATOMS: atom_id res chain seq x y z
N MET A 1 3.86 -3.24 -41.90
CA MET A 1 4.98 -2.29 -41.64
C MET A 1 6.07 -3.04 -40.90
N ASN A 2 7.28 -3.18 -41.47
CA ASN A 2 8.36 -3.90 -40.80
C ASN A 2 8.95 -3.04 -39.67
N VAL A 3 8.80 -3.49 -38.43
CA VAL A 3 9.37 -2.82 -37.26
C VAL A 3 10.87 -3.14 -37.21
N THR A 4 11.71 -2.12 -37.38
CA THR A 4 13.17 -2.29 -37.23
C THR A 4 13.54 -2.37 -35.75
N ARG A 5 14.63 -3.08 -35.42
CA ARG A 5 15.12 -3.23 -34.03
C ARG A 5 15.26 -1.87 -33.32
N ARG A 6 15.76 -0.84 -34.02
CA ARG A 6 15.88 0.52 -33.50
C ARG A 6 14.51 1.14 -33.14
N ARG A 7 13.50 0.94 -33.99
CA ARG A 7 12.13 1.42 -33.72
C ARG A 7 11.48 0.64 -32.57
N PHE A 8 11.72 -0.66 -32.49
CA PHE A 8 11.24 -1.50 -31.38
C PHE A 8 11.81 -1.04 -30.03
N PHE A 9 13.13 -0.87 -29.92
CA PHE A 9 13.75 -0.38 -28.68
C PHE A 9 13.36 1.07 -28.35
N GLY A 10 13.21 1.94 -29.36
CA GLY A 10 12.71 3.30 -29.16
C GLY A 10 11.29 3.33 -28.58
N LEU A 11 10.39 2.46 -29.06
CA LEU A 11 9.04 2.33 -28.53
C LEU A 11 9.03 1.76 -27.11
N LEU A 12 9.85 0.75 -26.81
CA LEU A 12 9.97 0.21 -25.45
C LEU A 12 10.51 1.24 -24.47
N ALA A 13 11.54 2.00 -24.85
CA ALA A 13 12.08 3.08 -24.02
C ALA A 13 11.04 4.18 -23.77
N GLY A 14 10.31 4.60 -24.82
CA GLY A 14 9.22 5.57 -24.70
C GLY A 14 8.10 5.10 -23.77
N ALA A 15 7.70 3.82 -23.88
CA ALA A 15 6.69 3.22 -23.00
C ALA A 15 7.16 3.15 -21.55
N ALA A 16 8.42 2.77 -21.31
CA ALA A 16 9.00 2.73 -19.97
C ALA A 16 9.00 4.12 -19.30
N VAL A 17 9.32 5.17 -20.05
CA VAL A 17 9.27 6.56 -19.57
C VAL A 17 7.82 6.99 -19.27
N ALA A 18 6.88 6.69 -20.17
CA ALA A 18 5.48 7.05 -20.00
C ALA A 18 4.83 6.35 -18.78
N VAL A 19 5.24 5.11 -18.46
CA VAL A 19 4.77 4.38 -17.27
C VAL A 19 5.50 4.83 -16.01
N GLY A 20 6.78 5.17 -16.09
CA GLY A 20 7.62 5.48 -14.92
C GLY A 20 7.51 6.92 -14.39
N LEU A 21 7.22 7.90 -15.24
CA LEU A 21 7.11 9.31 -14.82
C LEU A 21 5.89 9.62 -13.93
N PRO A 22 4.67 9.13 -14.23
CA PRO A 22 3.49 9.47 -13.42
C PRO A 22 3.58 9.02 -11.95
N PRO A 23 4.04 7.80 -11.59
CA PRO A 23 4.19 7.39 -10.20
C PRO A 23 5.20 8.24 -9.42
N VAL A 24 6.29 8.67 -10.06
CA VAL A 24 7.29 9.55 -9.44
C VAL A 24 6.72 10.94 -9.17
N TRP A 25 5.90 11.45 -10.10
CA TRP A 25 5.24 12.73 -9.91
C TRP A 25 4.16 12.66 -8.83
N ILE A 26 3.27 11.65 -8.89
CA ILE A 26 2.19 11.42 -7.92
C ILE A 26 2.75 11.23 -6.51
N SER A 27 3.84 10.48 -6.35
CA SER A 27 4.44 10.26 -5.01
C SER A 27 5.00 11.53 -4.36
N ARG A 28 5.21 12.60 -5.14
CA ARG A 28 5.69 13.91 -4.66
C ARG A 28 4.59 14.96 -4.56
N MET A 29 3.34 14.63 -4.91
CA MET A 29 2.23 15.56 -4.77
C MET A 29 1.86 15.69 -3.28
N LYS A 30 1.77 16.92 -2.79
CA LYS A 30 1.29 17.18 -1.43
C LYS A 30 -0.21 16.94 -1.37
N THR A 31 -0.62 15.92 -0.64
CA THR A 31 -2.04 15.63 -0.36
C THR A 31 -2.52 16.32 0.92
N TYR A 32 -1.61 16.83 1.75
CA TYR A 32 -1.89 17.47 3.02
C TYR A 32 -0.95 18.67 3.27
N ALA A 33 -1.48 19.75 3.87
CA ALA A 33 -0.77 21.01 4.12
C ALA A 33 -0.92 21.44 5.59
N GLY A 34 -0.45 20.60 6.50
CA GLY A 34 -0.35 20.92 7.94
C GLY A 34 1.07 21.29 8.36
N PRO A 35 1.26 21.87 9.55
CA PRO A 35 2.58 22.03 10.15
C PRO A 35 3.19 20.65 10.47
N PRO A 36 4.53 20.51 10.45
CA PRO A 36 5.18 19.29 10.95
C PRO A 36 4.73 18.96 12.38
N SER A 37 4.56 17.67 12.66
CA SER A 37 4.18 17.15 13.96
C SER A 37 5.03 15.94 14.32
N ASP A 38 4.80 15.40 15.52
CA ASP A 38 5.35 14.13 16.00
C ASP A 38 5.20 12.94 15.03
N HIS A 39 4.17 12.94 14.17
CA HIS A 39 3.87 11.89 13.20
C HIS A 39 3.85 12.39 11.75
N PHE A 40 4.29 13.64 11.49
CA PHE A 40 4.23 14.24 10.16
C PHE A 40 5.44 15.12 9.88
N ASP A 41 6.19 14.83 8.81
CA ASP A 41 7.44 15.52 8.48
C ASP A 41 7.25 16.77 7.59
N GLY A 42 6.00 17.14 7.29
CA GLY A 42 5.66 18.20 6.33
C GLY A 42 5.36 17.68 4.92
N THR A 43 5.58 16.39 4.66
CA THR A 43 5.30 15.73 3.37
C THR A 43 4.58 14.39 3.54
N TYR A 44 5.03 13.54 4.46
CA TYR A 44 4.49 12.21 4.71
C TYR A 44 4.18 12.00 6.19
N PHE A 45 3.14 11.21 6.43
CA PHE A 45 2.87 10.67 7.76
C PHE A 45 3.79 9.49 8.03
N PHE A 46 4.32 9.42 9.24
CA PHE A 46 5.17 8.34 9.70
C PHE A 46 4.76 7.91 11.10
N ASP A 47 5.05 6.65 11.41
CA ASP A 47 4.90 6.08 12.75
C ASP A 47 6.29 6.01 13.39
N PRO A 48 6.58 6.83 14.43
CA PRO A 48 7.87 6.83 15.12
C PRO A 48 8.24 5.47 15.73
N ASP A 49 7.24 4.72 16.19
CA ASP A 49 7.39 3.42 16.83
C ASP A 49 7.12 2.25 15.84
N GLY A 50 6.81 2.59 14.58
CA GLY A 50 6.44 1.67 13.54
C GLY A 50 7.62 0.95 12.90
N SER A 51 7.31 -0.08 12.11
CA SER A 51 8.34 -0.74 11.29
C SER A 51 8.63 0.07 10.02
N PRO A 52 9.91 0.32 9.69
CA PRO A 52 10.25 0.96 8.42
C PRO A 52 9.82 0.09 7.23
N PRO A 53 9.58 0.69 6.05
CA PRO A 53 9.23 -0.04 4.85
C PRO A 53 10.35 -1.01 4.46
N LYS A 54 9.95 -2.20 4.00
CA LYS A 54 10.88 -3.23 3.50
C LYS A 54 11.58 -2.76 2.23
N LYS A 55 12.81 -3.22 2.03
CA LYS A 55 13.58 -2.96 0.81
C LYS A 55 12.91 -3.65 -0.38
N LEU A 56 13.01 -3.05 -1.57
CA LEU A 56 12.45 -3.64 -2.79
C LEU A 56 12.91 -5.08 -3.04
N TRP A 57 14.18 -5.40 -2.75
CA TRP A 57 14.68 -6.76 -2.92
C TRP A 57 13.98 -7.75 -1.98
N GLU A 58 13.61 -7.34 -0.75
CA GLU A 58 12.93 -8.20 0.22
C GLU A 58 11.54 -8.58 -0.30
N VAL A 59 10.84 -7.62 -0.89
CA VAL A 59 9.53 -7.84 -1.53
C VAL A 59 9.67 -8.79 -2.73
N LEU A 60 10.69 -8.59 -3.58
CA LEU A 60 10.95 -9.47 -4.72
C LEU A 60 11.29 -10.90 -4.27
N ARG A 61 12.14 -11.04 -3.26
CA ARG A 61 12.46 -12.35 -2.68
C ARG A 61 11.19 -13.02 -2.18
N TRP A 62 10.38 -12.33 -1.37
CA TRP A 62 9.10 -12.84 -0.90
C TRP A 62 8.18 -13.26 -2.04
N GLN A 63 8.04 -12.46 -3.09
CA GLN A 63 7.16 -12.79 -4.21
C GLN A 63 7.57 -14.09 -4.93
N VAL A 64 8.86 -14.36 -5.02
CA VAL A 64 9.42 -15.57 -5.66
C VAL A 64 9.41 -16.78 -4.72
N THR A 65 9.68 -16.57 -3.43
CA THR A 65 9.81 -17.67 -2.46
C THR A 65 8.54 -17.95 -1.66
N LYS A 66 7.48 -17.15 -1.80
CA LYS A 66 6.24 -17.35 -1.04
C LYS A 66 5.61 -18.69 -1.39
N GLN A 67 5.19 -19.40 -0.36
CA GLN A 67 4.26 -20.52 -0.50
C GLN A 67 2.86 -19.96 -0.30
N ALA A 68 2.21 -19.58 -1.40
CA ALA A 68 0.87 -19.03 -1.35
C ALA A 68 -0.14 -20.13 -1.01
N ALA A 69 -0.82 -20.00 0.13
CA ALA A 69 -1.99 -20.82 0.42
C ALA A 69 -3.17 -20.34 -0.43
N LYS A 70 -4.01 -21.28 -0.89
CA LYS A 70 -5.27 -20.92 -1.55
C LYS A 70 -6.22 -20.36 -0.48
N TRP A 71 -6.63 -19.10 -0.65
CA TRP A 71 -7.65 -18.53 0.22
C TRP A 71 -8.98 -19.28 -0.01
N PRO A 72 -9.71 -19.66 1.05
CA PRO A 72 -11.01 -20.29 0.88
C PRO A 72 -12.01 -19.29 0.29
N GLU A 73 -13.02 -19.80 -0.42
CA GLU A 73 -14.09 -18.96 -0.99
C GLU A 73 -14.90 -18.26 0.11
N ARG A 74 -15.02 -18.89 1.28
CA ARG A 74 -15.56 -18.30 2.51
C ARG A 74 -14.69 -18.68 3.69
N ALA A 75 -14.38 -17.70 4.53
CA ALA A 75 -13.73 -17.89 5.83
C ALA A 75 -14.66 -17.32 6.93
N PRO A 76 -15.78 -17.98 7.26
CA PRO A 76 -16.65 -17.49 8.31
C PRO A 76 -15.87 -17.44 9.62
N SER A 77 -15.86 -16.28 10.26
CA SER A 77 -15.26 -16.12 11.59
C SER A 77 -16.01 -17.02 12.58
N PRO A 78 -15.31 -17.81 13.42
CA PRO A 78 -15.96 -18.51 14.53
C PRO A 78 -16.41 -17.53 15.63
N TYR A 79 -15.95 -16.28 15.57
CA TYR A 79 -16.32 -15.21 16.47
C TYR A 79 -17.43 -14.38 15.84
N ALA A 80 -18.63 -14.47 16.39
CA ALA A 80 -19.74 -13.59 16.07
C ALA A 80 -20.06 -12.76 17.30
N ASP A 81 -19.68 -11.48 17.29
CA ASP A 81 -20.09 -10.55 18.34
C ASP A 81 -21.40 -9.86 17.94
N THR A 82 -22.37 -9.83 18.86
CA THR A 82 -23.59 -9.04 18.73
C THR A 82 -23.47 -7.84 19.65
N PRO A 83 -23.12 -6.64 19.13
CA PRO A 83 -22.93 -5.48 19.98
C PRO A 83 -24.26 -5.03 20.60
N PRO A 84 -24.24 -4.50 21.83
CA PRO A 84 -25.42 -3.91 22.44
C PRO A 84 -25.85 -2.67 21.64
N PRO A 85 -27.15 -2.29 21.66
CA PRO A 85 -27.65 -1.14 20.91
C PRO A 85 -26.96 0.19 21.24
N GLN A 86 -26.47 0.33 22.48
CA GLN A 86 -25.71 1.49 22.92
C GLN A 86 -24.78 1.13 24.08
N VAL A 87 -23.68 1.88 24.19
CA VAL A 87 -22.77 1.84 25.33
C VAL A 87 -22.89 3.18 26.05
N ASN A 88 -23.30 3.16 27.32
CA ASN A 88 -23.58 4.37 28.10
C ASN A 88 -22.42 4.77 29.03
N GLY A 89 -22.34 6.07 29.33
CA GLY A 89 -21.38 6.64 30.27
C GLY A 89 -19.96 6.70 29.69
N SER A 90 -18.95 6.54 30.55
CA SER A 90 -17.52 6.53 30.18
C SER A 90 -17.01 5.16 29.74
N LYS A 91 -17.88 4.27 29.27
CA LYS A 91 -17.53 2.90 28.87
C LYS A 91 -17.18 2.85 27.38
N VAL A 92 -16.22 2.01 27.03
CA VAL A 92 -15.84 1.69 25.65
C VAL A 92 -15.99 0.19 25.44
N ARG A 93 -16.54 -0.23 24.30
CA ARG A 93 -16.57 -1.63 23.87
C ARG A 93 -15.69 -1.81 22.64
N PHE A 94 -14.80 -2.78 22.69
CA PHE A 94 -14.08 -3.29 21.53
C PHE A 94 -14.77 -4.57 21.05
N SER A 95 -15.08 -4.65 19.77
CA SER A 95 -15.58 -5.86 19.11
C SER A 95 -14.72 -6.15 17.89
N TYR A 96 -14.34 -7.41 17.70
CA TYR A 96 -13.70 -7.89 16.47
C TYR A 96 -14.78 -8.53 15.60
N VAL A 97 -14.92 -8.07 14.36
CA VAL A 97 -15.87 -8.61 13.36
C VAL A 97 -15.08 -9.38 12.31
#